data_AF-A0A9D8PWK0-F1
#
_entry.id   AF-A0A9D8PWK0-F1
#
_cell.length_a   1.000
_cell.length_b   1.000
_cell.length_c   1.000
_cell.angle_alpha   90.00
_cell.angle_beta   90.00
_cell.angle_gamma   90.00
#
_symmetry.space_group_name_H-M   'P 1'
#
loop_
_entity.id
_entity.type
_entity.pdbx_description
1 polymer ?
#
loop_
_entity_poly.entity_id
_entity_poly.type
_entity_poly.pdbx_seq_one_letter_code
_entity_poly.pdbx_strand_id
1 'polypeptide(L)'
;MPNQTSLTDPLSFARKMWGGMGMSLPGMVTPTLDVAEIEKKVADLKAVENWLKMNLSMLQMTIQGLEMQCVTLNAVRAMGQMAGGYGAAAAATEGGQSAAPLAGAGSDTLKQAAMWPWTLLQQMQEQMQQAAAAAATAATQNEDAPKP
;
A
#
# COMPACT_ATOMS: atom_id res chain seq x y z
N MET A 1 -2.79 -31.82 -49.16
CA MET A 1 -2.81 -30.36 -49.01
C MET A 1 -3.30 -30.03 -47.60
N PRO A 2 -2.64 -29.10 -46.87
CA PRO A 2 -2.97 -28.80 -45.47
C PRO A 2 -4.14 -27.80 -45.40
N ASN A 3 -5.22 -28.13 -44.69
CA ASN A 3 -6.18 -27.12 -44.25
C ASN A 3 -5.89 -26.74 -42.80
N GLN A 4 -5.17 -25.64 -42.67
CA GLN A 4 -4.94 -24.91 -41.44
C GLN A 4 -6.24 -24.23 -41.00
N THR A 5 -7.03 -24.83 -40.11
CA THR A 5 -8.11 -24.10 -39.43
C THR A 5 -8.54 -24.73 -38.09
N SER A 6 -7.64 -25.42 -37.40
CA SER A 6 -7.93 -26.06 -36.10
C SER A 6 -7.36 -25.30 -34.88
N LEU A 7 -6.80 -24.10 -35.08
CA LEU A 7 -6.17 -23.31 -34.00
C LEU A 7 -6.97 -22.09 -33.53
N THR A 8 -8.17 -21.82 -34.05
CA THR A 8 -8.94 -20.63 -33.61
C THR A 8 -10.45 -20.79 -33.84
N ASP A 9 -11.11 -21.67 -33.08
CA ASP A 9 -12.57 -21.58 -32.98
C ASP A 9 -13.05 -21.62 -31.52
N PRO A 10 -12.94 -20.50 -30.78
CA PRO A 10 -13.37 -20.38 -29.39
C PRO A 10 -14.87 -20.69 -29.21
N LEU A 11 -15.67 -20.61 -30.28
CA LEU A 11 -17.09 -20.93 -30.26
C LEU A 11 -17.34 -22.44 -30.19
N SER A 12 -16.44 -23.26 -30.75
CA SER A 12 -16.54 -24.73 -30.65
C SER A 12 -16.22 -25.23 -29.24
N PHE A 13 -15.27 -24.60 -28.56
CA PHE A 13 -14.94 -24.87 -27.15
C PHE A 13 -16.08 -24.45 -26.22
N ALA A 14 -16.63 -23.24 -26.41
CA ALA A 14 -17.80 -22.77 -25.66
C ALA A 14 -19.02 -23.67 -25.88
N ARG A 15 -19.25 -24.12 -27.13
CA ARG A 15 -20.33 -25.07 -27.46
C ARG A 15 -20.12 -26.45 -26.84
N LYS A 16 -18.87 -26.90 -26.71
CA LYS A 16 -18.53 -28.18 -26.08
C LYS A 16 -18.62 -28.14 -24.56
N MET A 17 -18.29 -26.99 -23.94
CA MET A 17 -18.57 -26.76 -22.51
C MET A 17 -20.07 -26.63 -22.22
N TRP A 18 -20.81 -25.86 -23.03
CA TRP A 18 -22.25 -25.66 -22.84
C TRP A 18 -23.06 -26.93 -23.14
N GLY A 19 -22.68 -27.67 -24.18
CA GLY A 19 -23.27 -28.98 -24.52
C GLY A 19 -22.86 -30.09 -23.54
N GLY A 20 -21.65 -30.02 -22.96
CA GLY A 20 -21.19 -30.95 -21.91
C GLY A 20 -21.86 -30.75 -20.55
N MET A 21 -22.40 -29.55 -20.29
CA MET A 21 -23.20 -29.23 -19.09
C MET A 21 -24.67 -29.70 -19.21
N GLY A 22 -25.06 -30.37 -20.30
CA GLY A 22 -26.38 -30.97 -20.46
C GLY A 22 -27.52 -30.00 -20.81
N MET A 23 -27.22 -28.75 -21.19
CA MET A 23 -28.23 -27.76 -21.63
C MET A 23 -28.54 -27.90 -23.13
N SER A 24 -28.93 -29.12 -23.55
CA SER A 24 -29.67 -29.32 -24.80
C SER A 24 -31.15 -29.11 -24.49
N LEU A 25 -31.75 -27.99 -24.90
CA LEU A 25 -33.19 -27.79 -24.78
C LEU A 25 -33.86 -27.78 -26.16
N PRO A 26 -34.29 -28.97 -26.61
CA PRO A 26 -35.60 -29.12 -27.23
C PRO A 26 -36.44 -30.06 -26.36
N GLY A 27 -37.35 -29.49 -25.57
CA GLY A 27 -38.41 -30.26 -24.88
C GLY A 27 -38.25 -30.56 -23.38
N MET A 28 -37.31 -29.95 -22.66
CA MET A 28 -37.25 -30.10 -21.19
C MET A 28 -37.81 -28.85 -20.50
N VAL A 29 -38.97 -29.06 -19.88
CA VAL A 29 -39.52 -28.37 -18.70
C VAL A 29 -39.05 -26.92 -18.48
N THR A 30 -39.98 -26.00 -18.68
CA THR A 30 -39.92 -24.64 -18.15
C THR A 30 -39.27 -24.64 -16.75
N PRO A 31 -38.09 -24.00 -16.58
CA PRO A 31 -37.50 -23.80 -15.27
C PRO A 31 -38.55 -23.14 -14.39
N THR A 32 -38.80 -23.70 -13.22
CA THR A 32 -39.72 -23.14 -12.24
C THR A 32 -39.28 -21.70 -11.92
N LEU A 33 -39.95 -20.74 -12.54
CA LEU A 33 -39.86 -19.30 -12.24
C LEU A 33 -40.55 -19.03 -10.89
N ASP A 34 -40.18 -19.76 -9.84
CA ASP A 34 -40.63 -19.42 -8.51
C ASP A 34 -39.81 -18.22 -8.03
N VAL A 35 -40.45 -17.05 -8.07
CA VAL A 35 -39.88 -15.78 -7.63
C VAL A 35 -39.37 -15.89 -6.19
N ALA A 36 -40.01 -16.69 -5.33
CA ALA A 36 -39.57 -16.88 -3.96
C ALA A 36 -38.22 -17.60 -3.86
N GLU A 37 -37.93 -18.56 -4.76
CA GLU A 37 -36.62 -19.22 -4.79
C GLU A 37 -35.54 -18.24 -5.28
N ILE A 38 -35.85 -17.40 -6.27
CA ILE A 38 -34.94 -16.35 -6.74
C ILE A 38 -34.65 -15.34 -5.63
N GLU A 39 -35.66 -14.88 -4.90
CA GLU A 39 -35.49 -13.96 -3.76
C GLU A 39 -34.61 -14.57 -2.67
N LYS A 40 -34.79 -15.87 -2.37
CA LYS A 40 -33.94 -16.59 -1.44
C LYS A 40 -32.49 -16.66 -1.92
N LYS A 41 -32.25 -17.03 -3.19
CA LYS A 41 -30.89 -17.06 -3.76
C LYS A 41 -30.24 -15.68 -3.73
N VAL A 42 -31.01 -14.62 -3.99
CA VAL A 42 -30.52 -13.24 -3.90
C VAL A 42 -30.11 -12.91 -2.46
N ALA A 43 -30.91 -13.28 -1.47
CA ALA A 43 -30.57 -13.07 -0.06
C ALA A 43 -29.31 -13.83 0.36
N ASP A 44 -29.20 -15.10 -0.02
CA ASP A 44 -28.03 -15.95 0.27
C ASP A 44 -26.76 -15.36 -0.39
N LEU A 45 -26.85 -14.96 -1.65
CA LEU A 45 -25.72 -14.35 -2.37
C LEU A 45 -25.31 -12.99 -1.77
N LYS A 46 -26.26 -12.18 -1.28
CA LYS A 46 -25.94 -10.94 -0.55
C LYS A 46 -25.24 -11.21 0.78
N ALA A 47 -25.62 -12.27 1.49
CA ALA A 47 -24.92 -12.66 2.71
C ALA A 47 -23.46 -13.06 2.41
N VAL A 48 -23.24 -13.84 1.34
CA VAL A 48 -21.91 -14.20 0.85
C VAL A 48 -21.12 -12.95 0.44
N GLU A 49 -21.74 -12.03 -0.30
CA GLU A 49 -21.12 -10.76 -0.71
C GLU A 49 -20.65 -9.95 0.51
N ASN A 50 -21.49 -9.83 1.54
CA ASN A 50 -21.14 -9.11 2.76
C ASN A 50 -19.99 -9.79 3.53
N TRP A 51 -19.95 -11.12 3.56
CA TRP A 51 -18.84 -11.86 4.19
C TRP A 51 -17.52 -11.68 3.42
N LEU A 52 -17.57 -11.68 2.09
CA LEU A 52 -16.40 -11.41 1.25
C LEU A 52 -15.89 -9.98 1.42
N LYS A 53 -16.79 -8.99 1.54
CA LYS A 53 -16.43 -7.60 1.87
C LYS A 53 -15.73 -7.51 3.21
N MET A 54 -16.21 -8.23 4.23
CA MET A 54 -15.55 -8.26 5.53
C MET A 54 -14.15 -8.88 5.46
N ASN A 55 -13.97 -9.97 4.71
CA ASN A 55 -12.65 -10.56 4.47
C ASN A 55 -11.70 -9.57 3.79
N LEU A 56 -12.18 -8.86 2.76
CA LEU A 56 -11.39 -7.85 2.06
C LEU A 56 -10.94 -6.74 3.02
N SER A 57 -11.84 -6.22 3.85
CA SER A 57 -11.50 -5.19 4.85
C SER A 57 -10.44 -5.67 5.84
N MET A 58 -10.52 -6.92 6.32
CA MET A 58 -9.53 -7.49 7.23
C MET A 58 -8.15 -7.66 6.57
N LEU A 59 -8.13 -8.09 5.31
CA LEU A 59 -6.89 -8.20 4.53
C LEU A 59 -6.24 -6.84 4.31
N GLN A 60 -7.03 -5.82 3.94
CA GLN A 60 -6.53 -4.45 3.77
C GLN A 60 -5.93 -3.90 5.08
N MET A 61 -6.58 -4.14 6.22
CA MET A 61 -6.06 -3.74 7.52
C MET A 61 -4.75 -4.45 7.87
N THR A 62 -4.63 -5.74 7.52
CA THR A 62 -3.40 -6.51 7.74
C THR A 62 -2.27 -6.00 6.86
N ILE A 63 -2.54 -5.67 5.60
CA ILE A 63 -1.56 -5.07 4.68
C ILE A 63 -1.06 -3.75 5.25
N GLN A 64 -1.95 -2.84 5.65
CA GLN A 64 -1.56 -1.56 6.24
C GLN A 64 -0.73 -1.75 7.52
N GLY A 65 -1.10 -2.74 8.36
CA GLY A 65 -0.32 -3.09 9.55
C GLY A 65 1.09 -3.61 9.22
N LEU A 66 1.24 -4.38 8.14
CA LEU A 66 2.54 -4.88 7.68
C LEU A 66 3.36 -3.78 7.00
N GLU A 67 2.74 -2.89 6.23
CA GLU A 67 3.41 -1.74 5.62
C GLU A 67 3.98 -0.80 6.68
N MET A 68 3.25 -0.54 7.75
CA MET A 68 3.73 0.26 8.89
C MET A 68 4.90 -0.43 9.62
N GLN A 69 4.89 -1.76 9.72
CA GLN A 69 6.01 -2.53 10.25
C GLN A 69 7.24 -2.47 9.32
N CYS A 70 7.06 -2.56 8.01
CA CYS A 70 8.13 -2.42 7.02
C CYS A 70 8.79 -1.03 7.09
N VAL A 71 8.00 0.04 7.21
CA VAL A 71 8.53 1.40 7.41
C VAL A 71 9.39 1.48 8.67
N THR A 72 8.90 0.90 9.77
CA THR A 72 9.64 0.87 11.05
C THR A 72 10.94 0.08 10.93
N LEU A 73 10.91 -1.11 10.32
CA LEU A 73 12.10 -1.93 10.09
C LEU A 73 13.10 -1.26 9.15
N ASN A 74 12.64 -0.55 8.11
CA ASN A 74 13.50 0.21 7.23
C ASN A 74 14.17 1.38 7.97
N ALA A 75 13.47 2.06 8.88
CA ALA A 75 14.07 3.08 9.73
C ALA A 75 15.15 2.49 10.66
N VAL A 76 14.88 1.34 11.29
CA VAL A 76 15.88 0.63 12.12
C VAL A 76 17.07 0.17 11.28
N ARG A 77 16.85 -0.34 10.06
CA ARG A 77 17.92 -0.75 9.16
C ARG A 77 18.76 0.44 8.71
N ALA A 78 18.15 1.59 8.41
CA ALA A 78 18.88 2.81 8.07
C ALA A 78 19.76 3.27 9.24
N MET A 79 19.25 3.19 10.47
CA MET A 79 20.03 3.47 11.68
C MET A 79 21.20 2.49 11.84
N GLY A 80 20.96 1.19 11.64
CA GLY A 80 22.01 0.16 11.70
C GLY A 80 23.07 0.30 10.61
N GLN A 81 22.68 0.71 9.39
CA GLN A 81 23.63 0.99 8.30
C GLN A 81 24.43 2.27 8.54
N MET A 82 23.83 3.29 9.16
CA MET A 82 24.57 4.47 9.56
C MET A 82 25.60 4.10 10.64
N ALA A 83 25.21 3.33 11.67
CA ALA A 83 26.14 2.83 12.69
C ALA A 83 27.25 1.93 12.12
N GLY A 84 26.93 1.06 11.15
CA GLY A 84 27.90 0.22 10.44
C GLY A 84 28.78 1.00 9.45
N GLY A 85 28.24 2.06 8.85
CA GLY A 85 28.96 3.00 7.99
C GLY A 85 29.98 3.84 8.76
N TYR A 86 29.69 4.18 10.03
CA TYR A 86 30.68 4.77 10.93
C TYR A 86 31.76 3.76 11.36
N GLY A 87 31.44 2.46 11.46
CA GLY A 87 32.44 1.40 11.67
C GLY A 87 33.36 1.18 10.46
N ALA A 88 32.83 1.27 9.23
CA ALA A 88 33.60 1.15 8.00
C ALA A 88 34.36 2.45 7.63
N ALA A 89 33.80 3.63 7.95
CA ALA A 89 34.51 4.90 7.82
C ALA A 89 35.63 5.07 8.85
N ALA A 90 35.50 4.46 10.03
CA ALA A 90 36.62 4.33 10.98
C ALA A 90 37.72 3.38 10.48
N ALA A 91 37.34 2.33 9.73
CA ALA A 91 38.29 1.37 9.14
C ALA A 91 38.93 1.84 7.81
N ALA A 92 38.33 2.82 7.12
CA ALA A 92 38.87 3.38 5.87
C ALA A 92 39.88 4.53 6.09
N THR A 93 40.16 4.89 7.34
CA THR A 93 41.15 5.91 7.72
C THR A 93 42.38 5.34 8.45
N GLU A 94 42.68 4.05 8.30
CA GLU A 94 43.95 3.47 8.80
C GLU A 94 45.06 3.45 7.74
N GLY A 95 45.29 4.60 7.09
CA GLY A 95 46.34 4.74 6.09
C GLY A 95 46.82 6.16 5.90
N GLY A 96 47.55 6.72 6.86
CA GLY A 96 48.34 7.95 6.66
C GLY A 96 48.41 8.89 7.86
N GLN A 97 49.61 9.03 8.40
CA GLN A 97 50.04 9.86 9.52
C GLN A 97 49.57 11.33 9.48
N SER A 98 49.00 11.86 10.57
CA SER A 98 49.62 12.93 11.41
C SER A 98 48.62 13.69 12.32
N ALA A 99 49.04 13.88 13.58
CA ALA A 99 48.67 14.89 14.60
C ALA A 99 47.23 14.94 15.19
N ALA A 100 47.19 14.96 16.54
CA ALA A 100 46.03 14.91 17.45
C ALA A 100 45.18 16.22 17.52
N PRO A 101 44.07 16.30 18.29
CA PRO A 101 43.29 15.26 18.98
C PRO A 101 41.80 15.26 18.56
N LEU A 102 41.17 14.08 18.42
CA LEU A 102 39.71 13.97 18.27
C LEU A 102 39.12 13.12 19.38
N ALA A 103 39.41 13.49 20.63
CA ALA A 103 38.61 13.09 21.78
C ALA A 103 37.36 13.99 21.86
N GLY A 104 36.39 13.75 20.98
CA GLY A 104 35.12 14.51 20.97
C GLY A 104 34.10 14.05 19.92
N ALA A 105 34.57 13.61 18.76
CA ALA A 105 33.69 13.30 17.63
C ALA A 105 32.77 12.08 17.87
N GLY A 106 33.14 11.14 18.72
CA GLY A 106 32.33 9.95 19.01
C GLY A 106 31.11 10.23 19.91
N SER A 107 31.18 11.24 20.79
CA SER A 107 30.07 11.57 21.69
C SER A 107 29.07 12.52 21.04
N ASP A 108 29.53 13.45 20.20
CA ASP A 108 28.65 14.39 19.50
C ASP A 108 27.89 13.73 18.35
N THR A 109 28.49 12.76 17.65
CA THR A 109 27.80 11.96 16.61
C THR A 109 26.75 11.01 17.22
N LEU A 110 27.06 10.38 18.36
CA LEU A 110 26.09 9.55 19.09
C LEU A 110 24.93 10.39 19.66
N LYS A 111 25.20 11.59 20.18
CA LYS A 111 24.16 12.56 20.60
C LYS A 111 23.30 13.03 19.43
N GLN A 112 23.92 13.27 18.27
CA GLN A 112 23.21 13.70 17.07
C GLN A 112 22.35 12.57 16.47
N ALA A 113 22.79 11.32 16.56
CA ALA A 113 21.98 10.15 16.23
C ALA A 113 20.84 9.92 17.24
N ALA A 114 21.06 10.17 18.53
CA ALA A 114 20.03 10.10 19.57
C ALA A 114 18.94 11.18 19.43
N MET A 115 19.24 12.28 18.72
CA MET A 115 18.31 13.36 18.45
C MET A 115 17.40 13.09 17.24
N TRP A 116 17.66 12.07 16.41
CA TRP A 116 16.81 11.70 15.25
C TRP A 116 15.30 11.64 15.56
N PRO A 117 14.84 11.00 16.67
CA PRO A 117 13.41 10.92 16.95
C PRO A 117 12.80 12.28 17.24
N TRP A 118 13.59 13.15 17.87
CA TRP A 118 13.19 14.53 18.14
C TRP A 118 13.24 15.39 16.86
N THR A 119 14.26 15.22 16.01
CA THR A 119 14.38 15.90 14.71
C THR A 119 13.23 15.54 13.77
N LEU A 120 12.79 14.28 13.74
CA LEU A 120 11.64 13.85 12.94
C LEU A 120 10.33 14.49 13.44
N LEU A 121 10.14 14.54 14.76
CA LEU A 121 8.97 15.19 15.38
C LEU A 121 8.98 16.70 15.13
N GLN A 122 10.16 17.32 15.13
CA GLN A 122 10.37 18.73 14.84
C GLN A 122 10.04 19.04 13.37
N GLN A 123 10.46 18.20 12.43
CA GLN A 123 10.10 18.35 11.02
C GLN A 123 8.57 18.26 10.81
N MET A 124 7.88 17.37 11.55
CA MET A 124 6.42 17.29 11.52
C MET A 124 5.76 18.57 12.07
N GLN A 125 6.30 19.12 13.16
CA GLN A 125 5.82 20.37 13.75
C GLN A 125 6.01 21.55 12.79
N GLU A 126 7.15 21.64 12.11
CA GLU A 126 7.41 22.66 11.10
C GLU A 126 6.44 22.56 9.92
N GLN A 127 6.11 21.34 9.49
CA GLN A 127 5.13 21.12 8.43
C GLN A 127 3.71 21.54 8.86
N MET A 128 3.35 21.29 10.12
CA MET A 128 2.08 21.75 10.70
C MET A 128 2.01 23.28 10.84
N GLN A 129 3.12 23.92 11.23
CA GLN A 129 3.22 25.38 11.30
C GLN A 129 3.15 26.03 9.92
N GLN A 130 3.75 25.44 8.89
CA GLN A 130 3.63 25.92 7.52
C GLN A 130 2.21 25.77 6.98
N ALA A 131 1.52 24.66 7.27
CA ALA A 131 0.11 24.47 6.91
C ALA A 131 -0.81 25.47 7.64
N ALA A 132 -0.55 25.74 8.92
CA ALA A 132 -1.31 26.72 9.70
C ALA A 132 -1.07 28.17 9.21
N ALA A 133 0.17 28.52 8.85
CA ALA A 133 0.50 29.83 8.29
C ALA A 133 -0.11 30.03 6.90
N ALA A 134 -0.13 28.99 6.06
CA ALA A 134 -0.82 29.00 4.77
C ALA A 134 -2.33 29.15 4.92
N ALA A 135 -2.94 28.50 5.92
CA ALA A 135 -4.36 28.67 6.22
C ALA A 135 -4.69 30.08 6.75
N ALA A 136 -3.83 30.67 7.58
CA ALA A 136 -4.00 32.02 8.11
C ALA A 136 -3.85 33.11 7.04
N THR A 137 -2.91 32.95 6.11
CA THR A 137 -2.72 33.86 4.97
C THR A 137 -3.85 33.72 3.93
N ALA A 138 -4.39 32.52 3.72
CA ALA A 138 -5.59 32.32 2.92
C ALA A 138 -6.84 32.99 3.55
N ALA A 139 -6.94 33.05 4.88
CA ALA A 139 -8.01 33.75 5.56
C ALA A 139 -7.90 35.29 5.46
N THR A 140 -6.68 35.86 5.45
CA THR A 140 -6.45 37.31 5.32
C THR A 140 -6.61 37.82 3.89
N GLN A 141 -6.30 36.99 2.87
CA GLN A 141 -6.54 37.35 1.47
C GLN A 141 -8.02 37.42 1.09
N ASN A 142 -8.92 36.84 1.88
CA ASN A 142 -10.37 36.94 1.68
C ASN A 142 -11.01 38.19 2.32
N GLU A 143 -10.26 38.99 3.10
CA GLU A 143 -10.74 40.26 3.67
C GLU A 143 -10.38 41.51 2.85
N ASP A 144 -9.49 41.40 1.84
CA ASP A 144 -9.05 42.53 1.01
C ASP A 144 -9.61 42.49 -0.44
N ALA A 145 -10.80 41.89 -0.59
CA ALA A 145 -11.60 42.08 -1.80
C ALA A 145 -12.39 43.41 -1.65
N PRO A 146 -12.13 44.44 -2.47
CA PRO A 146 -12.89 45.69 -2.38
C PRO A 146 -14.35 45.37 -2.72
N LYS A 147 -15.24 45.74 -1.79
CA LYS A 147 -16.69 45.64 -1.96
C LYS A 147 -17.09 46.50 -3.18
N PRO A 148 -17.96 46.00 -4.09
CA PRO A 148 -18.36 46.72 -5.30
C PRO A 148 -19.12 48.02 -5.00
#